data_AF-A0A9E5T920-F1
#
_entry.id   AF-A0A9E5T920-F1
#
_cell.length_a   1.000
_cell.length_b   1.000
_cell.length_c   1.000
_cell.angle_alpha   90.00
_cell.angle_beta   90.00
_cell.angle_gamma   90.00
#
_symmetry.space_group_name_H-M   'P 1'
#
loop_
_entity.id
_entity.type
_entity.pdbx_description
1 polymer ?
#
loop_
_entity_poly.entity_id
_entity_poly.type
_entity_poly.pdbx_seq_one_letter_code
_entity_poly.pdbx_strand_id
1 'polypeptide(L)'
;GIGLEPGTDGLVSYLQSIPVGAGQAPPPMEVLRWWFTLNYQAIETTPERNAFHLRGQGVQVLSENEMLTQMGQRIHTGKSDALNQRFAASFTRHFPALAAKYPVYAELQNIFDLAMVAEICRQYDLPQQTRWHMQTFADPAKFVVATGPAPREVDTIINHRMAGKGQILACVSGGVRVDPSQLVTKQRVQVQESGPIVADYAASGPPADEDLRWWWD
;
A
#
# COMPACT_ATOMS: atom_id res chain seq x y z
N GLY A 1 -1.24 -15.57 -3.31
CA GLY A 1 -0.54 -14.77 -4.36
C GLY A 1 0.27 -15.65 -5.30
N ILE A 2 1.41 -16.18 -4.84
CA ILE A 2 2.27 -17.08 -5.63
C ILE A 2 1.92 -18.56 -5.51
N GLY A 3 0.89 -18.93 -4.74
CA GLY A 3 0.45 -20.32 -4.56
C GLY A 3 1.03 -21.05 -3.34
N LEU A 4 1.66 -20.33 -2.41
CA LEU A 4 2.00 -20.88 -1.07
C LEU A 4 0.77 -20.88 -0.15
N GLU A 5 0.02 -19.79 -0.17
CA GLU A 5 -1.23 -19.63 0.56
C GLU A 5 -2.42 -19.49 -0.39
N PRO A 6 -3.59 -20.06 -0.05
CA PRO A 6 -4.79 -19.96 -0.88
C PRO A 6 -5.25 -18.50 -1.00
N GLY A 7 -5.63 -18.10 -2.21
CA GLY A 7 -6.23 -16.79 -2.45
C GLY A 7 -7.65 -16.67 -1.87
N THR A 8 -8.33 -15.60 -2.26
CA THR A 8 -9.79 -15.51 -2.20
C THR A 8 -10.39 -15.98 -3.51
N ASP A 9 -11.71 -16.17 -3.53
CA ASP A 9 -12.43 -16.45 -4.78
C ASP A 9 -12.12 -15.37 -5.83
N GLY A 10 -11.86 -15.80 -7.07
CA GLY A 10 -11.49 -14.92 -8.17
C GLY A 10 -10.00 -14.56 -8.27
N LEU A 11 -9.20 -14.79 -7.22
CA LEU A 11 -7.74 -14.57 -7.27
C LEU A 11 -7.00 -15.85 -7.69
N VAL A 12 -6.62 -15.90 -8.98
CA VAL A 12 -5.79 -16.98 -9.52
C VAL A 12 -4.31 -16.76 -9.14
N SER A 13 -3.63 -17.83 -8.73
CA SER A 13 -2.19 -17.80 -8.47
C SER A 13 -1.40 -17.48 -9.74
N TYR A 14 -0.38 -16.62 -9.63
CA TYR A 14 0.47 -16.28 -10.79
C TYR A 14 1.06 -17.52 -11.46
N LEU A 15 1.64 -18.45 -10.68
CA LEU A 15 2.22 -19.69 -11.21
C LEU A 15 1.19 -20.55 -11.95
N GLN A 16 -0.07 -20.52 -11.52
CA GLN A 16 -1.15 -21.26 -12.20
C GLN A 16 -1.54 -20.60 -13.53
N SER A 17 -1.40 -19.27 -13.62
CA SER A 17 -1.77 -18.48 -14.80
C SER A 17 -0.78 -18.54 -15.97
N ILE A 18 0.45 -19.02 -15.74
CA ILE A 18 1.46 -19.17 -16.80
C ILE A 18 1.01 -20.29 -17.76
N PRO A 19 0.71 -19.96 -19.04
CA PRO A 19 0.40 -20.98 -20.04
C PRO A 19 1.68 -21.75 -20.37
N VAL A 20 1.60 -23.07 -20.29
CA VAL A 20 2.68 -23.96 -20.73
C VAL A 20 2.12 -24.81 -21.86
N GLY A 21 2.36 -24.40 -23.11
CA GLY A 21 2.08 -25.24 -24.26
C GLY A 21 3.00 -26.46 -24.26
N ALA A 22 2.49 -27.64 -24.61
CA ALA A 22 3.32 -28.84 -24.75
C ALA A 22 4.41 -28.58 -25.82
N GLY A 23 5.68 -28.60 -25.41
CA GLY A 23 6.83 -28.41 -26.31
C GLY A 23 7.26 -26.96 -26.58
N GLN A 24 6.66 -25.96 -25.93
CA GLN A 24 7.14 -24.57 -26.03
C GLN A 24 8.33 -24.32 -25.10
N ALA A 25 9.27 -23.48 -25.54
CA ALA A 25 10.35 -22.99 -24.68
C ALA A 25 9.73 -22.18 -23.53
N PRO A 26 10.25 -22.31 -22.31
CA PRO A 26 9.79 -21.47 -21.20
C PRO A 26 10.05 -20.00 -21.56
N PRO A 27 9.20 -19.07 -21.07
CA PRO A 27 9.51 -17.66 -21.20
C PRO A 27 10.92 -17.37 -20.66
N PRO A 28 11.62 -16.34 -21.20
CA PRO A 28 12.93 -15.95 -20.72
C PRO A 28 12.94 -15.82 -19.20
N MET A 29 14.09 -16.07 -18.57
CA MET A 29 14.24 -15.96 -17.11
C MET A 29 14.18 -14.47 -16.71
N GLU A 30 12.97 -13.92 -16.66
CA GLU A 30 12.68 -12.59 -16.17
C GLU A 30 12.35 -12.69 -14.69
N VAL A 31 12.94 -11.80 -13.89
CA VAL A 31 12.67 -11.76 -12.47
C VAL A 31 11.46 -10.87 -12.26
N LEU A 32 10.38 -11.44 -11.71
CA LEU A 32 9.19 -10.67 -11.43
C LEU A 32 9.40 -9.84 -10.16
N ARG A 33 8.93 -8.60 -10.19
CA ARG A 33 8.87 -7.75 -9.00
C ARG A 33 7.44 -7.29 -8.80
N TRP A 34 6.92 -7.54 -7.60
CA TRP A 34 5.68 -6.93 -7.11
C TRP A 34 5.96 -6.17 -5.82
N TRP A 35 5.24 -5.07 -5.65
CA TRP A 35 5.27 -4.35 -4.40
C TRP A 35 3.93 -3.71 -4.08
N PHE A 36 3.61 -3.64 -2.80
CA PHE A 36 2.49 -2.87 -2.31
C PHE A 36 2.82 -1.38 -2.28
N THR A 37 1.88 -0.54 -2.70
CA THR A 37 1.98 0.93 -2.65
C THR A 37 0.60 1.57 -2.53
N LEU A 38 0.57 2.89 -2.34
CA LEU A 38 -0.64 3.68 -2.15
C LEU A 38 -1.57 3.64 -3.38
N ASN A 39 -2.88 3.60 -3.13
CA ASN A 39 -3.96 3.55 -4.13
C ASN A 39 -5.19 4.37 -3.71
N TYR A 40 -4.97 5.64 -3.41
CA TYR A 40 -6.06 6.60 -3.23
C TYR A 40 -6.35 7.29 -4.56
N GLN A 41 -7.62 7.39 -4.92
CA GLN A 41 -8.07 8.09 -6.12
C GLN A 41 -8.08 9.60 -5.92
N ALA A 42 -8.44 10.06 -4.72
CA ALA A 42 -8.48 11.48 -4.39
C ALA A 42 -8.31 11.70 -2.88
N ILE A 43 -7.93 12.92 -2.53
CA ILE A 43 -8.08 13.45 -1.18
C ILE A 43 -9.06 14.60 -1.30
N GLU A 44 -10.20 14.50 -0.64
CA GLU A 44 -11.20 15.56 -0.60
C GLU A 44 -11.04 16.36 0.70
N THR A 45 -11.33 17.66 0.68
CA THR A 45 -11.26 18.53 1.86
C THR A 45 -12.37 19.55 1.86
N THR A 46 -12.79 20.00 3.04
CA THR A 46 -13.66 21.18 3.21
C THR A 46 -12.96 22.47 2.76
N PRO A 47 -13.69 23.57 2.48
CA PRO A 47 -13.11 24.86 2.07
C PRO A 47 -12.10 25.40 3.10
N GLU A 48 -12.39 25.23 4.38
CA GLU A 48 -11.56 25.65 5.51
C GLU A 48 -10.39 24.68 5.78
N ARG A 49 -10.31 23.54 5.08
CA ARG A 49 -9.25 22.52 5.24
C ARG A 49 -9.15 21.94 6.65
N ASN A 50 -10.29 21.80 7.31
CA ASN A 50 -10.43 21.27 8.66
C ASN A 50 -11.03 19.85 8.71
N ALA A 51 -11.44 19.30 7.56
CA ALA A 51 -11.81 17.90 7.41
C ALA A 51 -11.26 17.35 6.09
N PHE A 52 -10.76 16.11 6.12
CA PHE A 52 -10.17 15.43 4.99
C PHE A 52 -10.80 14.05 4.81
N HIS A 53 -11.02 13.65 3.56
CA HIS A 53 -11.53 12.33 3.20
C HIS A 53 -10.57 11.67 2.21
N LEU A 54 -10.00 10.53 2.62
CA LEU A 54 -9.18 9.68 1.77
C LEU A 54 -10.08 8.80 0.90
N ARG A 55 -10.18 9.09 -0.40
CA ARG A 55 -10.99 8.32 -1.34
C ARG A 55 -10.19 7.19 -1.94
N GLY A 56 -10.64 5.97 -1.70
CA GLY A 56 -10.20 4.79 -2.42
C GLY A 56 -9.84 3.60 -1.57
N GLN A 57 -9.22 2.62 -2.19
CA GLN A 57 -8.91 1.33 -1.55
C GLN A 57 -7.66 1.42 -0.64
N GLY A 58 -6.84 2.47 -0.81
CA GLY A 58 -5.65 2.71 -0.02
C GLY A 58 -4.43 1.92 -0.47
N VAL A 59 -4.58 0.63 -0.80
CA VAL A 59 -3.46 -0.22 -1.24
C VAL A 59 -3.68 -0.75 -2.67
N GLN A 60 -2.59 -0.81 -3.45
CA GLN A 60 -2.49 -1.57 -4.69
C GLN A 60 -1.20 -2.37 -4.74
N VAL A 61 -1.18 -3.35 -5.63
CA VAL A 61 0.03 -4.06 -6.05
C VAL A 61 0.43 -3.54 -7.42
N LEU A 62 1.68 -3.13 -7.55
CA LEU A 62 2.31 -2.83 -8.84
C LEU A 62 3.24 -3.96 -9.25
N SER A 63 3.55 -4.02 -10.55
CA SER A 63 4.40 -5.04 -11.14
C SER A 63 5.47 -4.49 -12.06
N GLU A 64 6.58 -5.21 -12.14
CA GLU A 64 7.71 -4.96 -13.05
C GLU A 64 8.38 -6.31 -13.42
N ASN A 65 8.92 -6.39 -14.64
CA ASN A 65 9.82 -7.46 -15.10
C ASN A 65 11.25 -6.92 -14.99
N GLU A 66 12.06 -7.49 -14.10
CA GLU A 66 13.47 -7.16 -13.93
C GLU A 66 14.36 -8.13 -14.70
N MET A 67 15.59 -7.69 -15.00
CA MET A 67 16.64 -8.53 -15.54
C MET A 67 17.74 -8.76 -14.51
N LEU A 68 18.52 -9.84 -14.67
CA LEU A 68 19.74 -10.07 -13.89
C LEU A 68 20.97 -9.81 -14.76
N THR A 69 21.96 -9.11 -14.20
CA THR A 69 23.32 -9.09 -14.77
C THR A 69 23.98 -10.46 -14.61
N GLN A 70 25.12 -10.67 -15.29
CA GLN A 70 25.94 -11.87 -15.09
C GLN A 70 26.43 -12.05 -13.64
N MET A 71 26.47 -10.97 -12.84
CA MET A 71 26.80 -11.01 -11.42
C MET A 71 25.58 -11.15 -10.50
N GLY A 72 24.39 -11.41 -11.05
CA GLY A 72 23.16 -11.58 -10.27
C GLY A 72 22.54 -10.28 -9.74
N GLN A 73 23.00 -9.12 -10.21
CA GLN A 73 22.39 -7.83 -9.83
C GLN A 73 21.10 -7.59 -10.62
N ARG A 74 20.04 -7.12 -9.94
CA ARG A 74 18.76 -6.76 -10.55
C ARG A 74 18.87 -5.46 -11.34
N ILE A 75 18.31 -5.45 -12.54
CA ILE A 75 18.14 -4.28 -13.41
C ILE A 75 16.64 -4.00 -13.51
N HIS A 76 16.23 -2.83 -13.04
CA HIS A 76 14.88 -2.30 -13.21
C HIS A 76 14.64 -1.91 -14.67
N THR A 77 13.56 -2.42 -15.27
CA THR A 77 13.23 -2.14 -16.68
C THR A 77 12.11 -1.11 -16.82
N GLY A 78 11.36 -0.85 -15.74
CA GLY A 78 10.15 -0.05 -15.75
C GLY A 78 9.00 -0.64 -16.57
N LYS A 79 9.14 -1.87 -17.07
CA LYS A 79 8.15 -2.54 -17.92
C LYS A 79 7.53 -3.70 -17.17
N SER A 80 6.26 -3.96 -17.45
CA SER A 80 5.56 -5.14 -16.95
C SER A 80 4.86 -5.83 -18.11
N ASP A 81 5.05 -7.13 -18.28
CA ASP A 81 4.34 -7.91 -19.29
C ASP A 81 2.84 -8.04 -18.95
N ALA A 82 2.04 -8.49 -19.93
CA ALA A 82 0.59 -8.57 -19.78
C ALA A 82 0.13 -9.53 -18.66
N LEU A 83 0.82 -10.65 -18.45
CA LEU A 83 0.46 -11.61 -17.40
C LEU A 83 0.75 -11.02 -16.01
N ASN A 84 1.92 -10.40 -15.89
CA ASN A 84 2.41 -9.73 -14.70
C ASN A 84 1.47 -8.58 -14.28
N GLN A 85 1.10 -7.71 -15.23
CA GLN A 85 0.13 -6.63 -15.02
C GLN A 85 -1.25 -7.16 -14.60
N ARG A 86 -1.76 -8.21 -15.28
CA ARG A 86 -3.06 -8.81 -14.94
C ARG A 86 -3.10 -9.36 -13.54
N PHE A 87 -2.01 -9.99 -13.10
CA PHE A 87 -1.91 -10.50 -11.73
C PHE A 87 -1.94 -9.37 -10.71
N ALA A 88 -1.11 -8.33 -10.89
CA ALA A 88 -1.09 -7.18 -9.99
C ALA A 88 -2.44 -6.44 -9.93
N ALA A 89 -3.10 -6.25 -11.07
CA ALA A 89 -4.44 -5.68 -11.15
C ALA A 89 -5.50 -6.56 -10.47
N SER A 90 -5.42 -7.89 -10.66
CA SER A 90 -6.34 -8.83 -10.00
C SER A 90 -6.13 -8.84 -8.49
N PHE A 91 -4.88 -8.88 -8.02
CA PHE A 91 -4.58 -8.82 -6.59
C PHE A 91 -5.10 -7.52 -5.98
N THR A 92 -4.85 -6.39 -6.65
CA THR A 92 -5.37 -5.08 -6.23
C THR A 92 -6.89 -5.11 -6.13
N ARG A 93 -7.60 -5.61 -7.14
CA ARG A 93 -9.06 -5.69 -7.11
C ARG A 93 -9.61 -6.52 -5.95
N HIS A 94 -8.94 -7.62 -5.61
CA HIS A 94 -9.36 -8.53 -4.54
C HIS A 94 -8.77 -8.17 -3.17
N PHE A 95 -8.02 -7.07 -3.06
CA PHE A 95 -7.36 -6.66 -1.82
C PHE A 95 -8.31 -6.57 -0.61
N PRO A 96 -9.53 -5.99 -0.72
CA PRO A 96 -10.45 -5.94 0.42
C PRO A 96 -10.84 -7.33 0.94
N ALA A 97 -11.11 -8.28 0.04
CA ALA A 97 -11.41 -9.66 0.41
C ALA A 97 -10.19 -10.35 1.03
N LEU A 98 -8.98 -10.07 0.52
CA LEU A 98 -7.74 -10.59 1.07
C LEU A 98 -7.47 -10.03 2.48
N ALA A 99 -7.74 -8.75 2.71
CA ALA A 99 -7.59 -8.11 4.02
C ALA A 99 -8.58 -8.65 5.05
N ALA A 100 -9.82 -8.94 4.63
CA ALA A 100 -10.80 -9.60 5.49
C ALA A 100 -10.38 -11.04 5.86
N LYS A 101 -9.77 -11.77 4.93
CA LYS A 101 -9.32 -13.16 5.14
C LYS A 101 -7.99 -13.25 5.90
N TYR A 102 -7.05 -12.35 5.60
CA TYR A 102 -5.70 -12.33 6.16
C TYR A 102 -5.43 -10.93 6.75
N PRO A 103 -5.59 -10.78 8.09
CA PRO A 103 -5.50 -9.49 8.77
C PRO A 103 -4.22 -8.70 8.50
N VAL A 104 -3.11 -9.37 8.19
CA VAL A 104 -1.84 -8.73 7.82
C VAL A 104 -1.97 -7.72 6.66
N TYR A 105 -2.89 -7.94 5.71
CA TYR A 105 -3.14 -6.96 4.64
C TYR A 105 -3.97 -5.76 5.14
N ALA A 106 -4.86 -5.96 6.11
CA ALA A 106 -5.56 -4.85 6.76
C ALA A 106 -4.58 -4.02 7.62
N GLU A 107 -3.67 -4.67 8.33
CA GLU A 107 -2.59 -4.00 9.07
C GLU A 107 -1.67 -3.19 8.15
N LEU A 108 -1.31 -3.75 6.99
CA LEU A 108 -0.57 -3.03 5.96
C LEU A 108 -1.32 -1.78 5.48
N GLN A 109 -2.62 -1.90 5.24
CA GLN A 109 -3.46 -0.76 4.86
C GLN A 109 -3.51 0.30 5.97
N ASN A 110 -3.66 -0.09 7.24
CA ASN A 110 -3.66 0.84 8.37
C ASN A 110 -2.35 1.65 8.45
N ILE A 111 -1.21 1.02 8.16
CA ILE A 111 0.09 1.72 8.11
C ILE A 111 0.09 2.76 6.98
N PHE A 112 -0.51 2.44 5.83
CA PHE A 112 -0.60 3.36 4.69
C PHE A 112 -1.54 4.53 4.99
N ASP A 113 -2.71 4.24 5.57
CA ASP A 113 -3.68 5.24 6.03
C ASP A 113 -3.03 6.20 7.05
N LEU A 114 -2.31 5.65 8.04
CA LEU A 114 -1.62 6.46 9.05
C LEU A 114 -0.53 7.34 8.43
N ALA A 115 0.24 6.81 7.46
CA ALA A 115 1.24 7.59 6.73
C ALA A 115 0.60 8.73 5.91
N MET A 116 -0.56 8.49 5.30
CA MET A 116 -1.33 9.53 4.60
C MET A 116 -1.84 10.61 5.55
N VAL A 117 -2.40 10.21 6.70
CA VAL A 117 -2.88 11.16 7.72
C VAL A 117 -1.73 12.01 8.26
N ALA A 118 -0.60 11.39 8.60
CA ALA A 118 0.59 12.10 9.06
C ALA A 118 1.09 13.12 8.02
N GLU A 119 1.12 12.75 6.74
CA GLU A 119 1.52 13.65 5.66
C GLU A 119 0.50 14.79 5.44
N ILE A 120 -0.80 14.54 5.57
CA ILE A 120 -1.83 15.59 5.55
C ILE A 120 -1.62 16.58 6.70
N CYS A 121 -1.47 16.08 7.93
CA CYS A 121 -1.20 16.92 9.10
C CYS A 121 0.02 17.81 8.89
N ARG A 122 1.10 17.23 8.35
CA ARG A 122 2.36 17.94 8.08
C ARG A 122 2.22 18.95 6.93
N GLN A 123 1.56 18.59 5.82
CA GLN A 123 1.48 19.48 4.65
C GLN A 123 0.54 20.67 4.89
N TYR A 124 -0.57 20.45 5.60
CA TYR A 124 -1.57 21.48 5.87
C TYR A 124 -1.35 22.20 7.20
N ASP A 125 -0.28 21.87 7.92
CA ASP A 125 0.06 22.49 9.21
C ASP A 125 -1.10 22.43 10.22
N LEU A 126 -1.82 21.31 10.21
CA LEU A 126 -3.02 21.12 11.04
C LEU A 126 -2.74 21.31 12.54
N PRO A 127 -1.59 20.87 13.09
CA PRO A 127 -1.26 21.15 14.49
C PRO A 127 -1.26 22.65 14.83
N GLN A 128 -0.72 23.52 13.96
CA GLN A 128 -0.76 24.96 14.22
C GLN A 128 -2.17 25.54 14.12
N GLN A 129 -2.99 25.04 13.17
CA GLN A 129 -4.38 25.47 13.03
C GLN A 129 -5.21 25.16 14.29
N THR A 130 -4.89 24.08 15.00
CA THR A 130 -5.54 23.69 16.26
C THR A 130 -4.79 24.14 17.51
N ARG A 131 -3.68 24.88 17.36
CA ARG A 131 -2.78 25.32 18.45
C ARG A 131 -2.19 24.15 19.25
N TRP A 132 -2.06 22.99 18.63
CA TRP A 132 -1.36 21.86 19.20
C TRP A 132 0.15 21.99 18.95
N HIS A 133 0.89 22.33 20.00
CA HIS A 133 2.32 22.60 19.92
C HIS A 133 3.21 21.34 19.97
N MET A 134 2.63 20.16 20.23
CA MET A 134 3.32 18.87 20.29
C MET A 134 4.60 18.89 21.15
N GLN A 135 4.60 19.66 22.25
CA GLN A 135 5.81 20.00 22.99
C GLN A 135 6.46 18.78 23.63
N THR A 136 5.68 17.73 23.89
CA THR A 136 6.14 16.47 24.45
C THR A 136 6.30 15.42 23.36
N PHE A 137 5.23 15.14 22.60
CA PHE A 137 5.20 13.99 21.69
C PHE A 137 6.01 14.16 20.40
N ALA A 138 6.29 15.40 19.96
CA ALA A 138 7.16 15.63 18.80
C ALA A 138 8.62 15.93 19.19
N ASP A 139 8.95 15.98 20.49
CA ASP A 139 10.31 16.20 20.98
C ASP A 139 10.97 14.85 21.30
N PRO A 140 11.94 14.37 20.47
CA PRO A 140 12.59 13.08 20.71
C PRO A 140 13.38 13.01 22.01
N ALA A 141 13.71 14.16 22.63
CA ALA A 141 14.38 14.20 23.93
C ALA A 141 13.41 14.04 25.10
N LYS A 142 12.14 14.41 24.94
CA LYS A 142 11.11 14.30 25.99
C LYS A 142 10.26 13.05 25.86
N PHE A 143 9.97 12.61 24.64
CA PHE A 143 9.22 11.38 24.37
C PHE A 143 10.07 10.43 23.53
N VAL A 144 10.87 9.62 24.23
CA VAL A 144 11.73 8.61 23.60
C VAL A 144 10.89 7.40 23.22
N VAL A 145 10.69 7.20 21.92
CA VAL A 145 10.05 5.99 21.40
C VAL A 145 11.02 4.81 21.41
N ALA A 146 10.51 3.61 21.70
CA ALA A 146 11.30 2.40 21.58
C ALA A 146 11.64 2.15 20.11
N THR A 147 12.94 2.14 19.78
CA THR A 147 13.41 1.83 18.43
C THR A 147 13.94 0.40 18.36
N GLY A 148 13.58 -0.33 17.31
CA GLY A 148 14.20 -1.62 16.98
C GLY A 148 15.23 -1.49 15.85
N PRO A 149 16.06 -2.52 15.63
CA PRO A 149 16.91 -2.56 14.44
C PRO A 149 16.03 -2.55 13.18
N ALA A 150 16.22 -1.54 12.32
CA ALA A 150 15.51 -1.49 11.05
C ALA A 150 15.93 -2.67 10.16
N PRO A 151 15.01 -3.53 9.71
CA PRO A 151 15.34 -4.66 8.84
C PRO A 151 15.90 -4.11 7.52
N ARG A 152 17.11 -4.53 7.17
CA ARG A 152 17.76 -4.17 5.89
C ARG A 152 17.53 -5.21 4.81
N GLU A 153 17.26 -6.44 5.25
CA GLU A 153 17.02 -7.60 4.42
C GLU A 153 15.85 -8.38 5.04
N VAL A 154 15.09 -9.05 4.18
CA VAL A 154 14.03 -9.96 4.57
C VAL A 154 14.19 -11.25 3.77
N ASP A 155 13.79 -12.37 4.36
CA ASP A 155 13.81 -13.65 3.66
C ASP A 155 12.99 -13.54 2.37
N THR A 156 13.61 -13.99 1.30
CA THR A 156 12.97 -13.97 -0.02
C THR A 156 11.93 -15.08 -0.07
N ILE A 157 10.69 -14.72 -0.39
CA ILE A 157 9.63 -15.71 -0.60
C ILE A 157 9.73 -16.25 -2.03
N ILE A 158 9.87 -17.58 -2.14
CA ILE A 158 9.97 -18.29 -3.41
C ILE A 158 8.87 -19.35 -3.48
N ASN A 159 8.24 -19.48 -4.64
CA ASN A 159 7.44 -20.66 -4.97
C ASN A 159 7.79 -21.17 -6.37
N HIS A 160 7.55 -22.46 -6.63
CA HIS A 160 7.81 -23.05 -7.93
C HIS A 160 6.71 -24.03 -8.38
N ARG A 161 6.59 -24.23 -9.70
CA ARG A 161 5.74 -25.25 -10.31
C ARG A 161 6.52 -25.99 -11.40
N MET A 162 6.36 -27.30 -11.46
CA MET A 162 6.84 -28.10 -12.58
C MET A 162 6.01 -27.84 -13.85
N ALA A 163 6.68 -27.64 -14.97
CA ALA A 163 6.10 -27.39 -16.28
C ALA A 163 6.66 -28.38 -17.32
N GLY A 164 5.77 -29.05 -18.07
CA GLY A 164 6.16 -29.99 -19.12
C GLY A 164 7.12 -31.11 -18.64
N LYS A 165 8.06 -31.51 -19.49
CA LYS A 165 9.11 -32.49 -19.16
C LYS A 165 10.31 -31.80 -18.51
N GLY A 166 10.23 -31.57 -17.19
CA GLY A 166 11.40 -31.21 -16.36
C GLY A 166 11.73 -29.73 -16.25
N GLN A 167 10.84 -28.81 -16.66
CA GLN A 167 11.07 -27.37 -16.48
C GLN A 167 10.54 -26.92 -15.11
N ILE A 168 11.27 -26.03 -14.44
CA ILE A 168 10.86 -25.41 -13.17
C ILE A 168 10.51 -23.94 -13.46
N LEU A 169 9.28 -23.56 -13.17
CA LEU A 169 8.87 -22.16 -13.12
C LEU A 169 8.98 -21.68 -11.68
N ALA A 170 9.94 -20.81 -11.40
CA ALA A 170 10.12 -20.20 -10.08
C ALA A 170 9.63 -18.75 -10.08
N CYS A 171 8.93 -18.36 -9.01
CA CYS A 171 8.53 -16.99 -8.77
C CYS A 171 9.19 -16.51 -7.47
N VAL A 172 9.89 -15.39 -7.58
CA VAL A 172 10.60 -14.73 -6.49
C VAL A 172 10.10 -13.30 -6.44
N SER A 173 9.28 -12.92 -5.46
CA SER A 173 8.66 -11.60 -5.45
C SER A 173 8.24 -11.16 -4.05
N GLY A 174 8.21 -9.85 -3.85
CA GLY A 174 7.81 -9.21 -2.60
C GLY A 174 8.32 -7.77 -2.55
N GLY A 175 7.69 -6.96 -1.70
CA GLY A 175 8.12 -5.59 -1.47
C GLY A 175 6.99 -4.70 -1.01
N VAL A 176 7.37 -3.63 -0.33
CA VAL A 176 6.49 -2.54 0.07
C VAL A 176 7.21 -1.24 -0.22
N ARG A 177 6.54 -0.29 -0.85
CA ARG A 177 7.03 1.07 -1.04
C ARG A 177 5.90 2.04 -0.79
N VAL A 178 6.13 2.99 0.10
CA VAL A 178 5.15 4.01 0.48
C VAL A 178 5.81 5.37 0.39
N ASP A 179 5.17 6.29 -0.31
CA ASP A 179 5.56 7.69 -0.36
C ASP A 179 4.30 8.56 -0.44
N PRO A 180 3.75 9.00 0.72
CA PRO A 180 2.53 9.79 0.78
C PRO A 180 2.68 11.18 0.15
N SER A 181 3.90 11.73 0.15
CA SER A 181 4.18 13.10 -0.29
C SER A 181 3.80 13.35 -1.75
N GLN A 182 3.81 12.29 -2.57
CA GLN A 182 3.40 12.35 -3.97
C GLN A 182 1.88 12.46 -4.12
N LEU A 183 1.10 11.93 -3.19
CA LEU A 183 -0.37 11.96 -3.24
C LEU A 183 -0.94 13.20 -2.56
N VAL A 184 -0.37 13.58 -1.41
CA VAL A 184 -0.78 14.76 -0.66
C VAL A 184 -0.08 15.97 -1.29
N THR A 185 -0.67 16.54 -2.35
CA THR A 185 -0.18 17.77 -3.00
C THR A 185 -1.34 18.72 -3.23
N LYS A 186 -1.09 20.04 -3.24
CA LYS A 186 -2.14 21.05 -3.44
C LYS A 186 -2.96 20.83 -4.72
N GLN A 187 -2.36 20.26 -5.78
CA GLN A 187 -3.06 19.94 -7.03
C GLN A 187 -3.92 18.68 -6.97
N ARG A 188 -3.61 17.74 -6.07
CA ARG A 188 -4.34 16.46 -5.92
C ARG A 188 -5.43 16.50 -4.87
N VAL A 189 -5.35 17.46 -3.94
CA VAL A 189 -6.40 17.67 -2.93
C VAL A 189 -7.54 18.50 -3.52
N GLN A 190 -8.74 17.92 -3.52
CA GLN A 190 -9.95 18.49 -4.10
C GLN A 190 -10.77 19.17 -3.01
N VAL A 191 -11.02 20.47 -3.16
CA VAL A 191 -11.90 21.21 -2.25
C VAL A 191 -13.34 20.91 -2.62
N GLN A 192 -14.15 20.53 -1.63
CA GLN A 192 -15.57 20.25 -1.74
C GLN A 192 -16.35 21.37 -1.05
N GLU A 193 -17.04 22.20 -1.83
CA GLU A 193 -17.90 23.29 -1.32
C GLU A 193 -19.20 22.77 -0.69
N SER A 194 -19.59 21.54 -1.02
CA SER A 194 -20.79 20.87 -0.52
C SER A 194 -20.62 19.35 -0.59
N GLY A 195 -21.56 18.61 0.00
CA GLY A 195 -21.59 17.15 -0.06
C GLY A 195 -21.29 16.48 1.29
N PRO A 196 -21.07 15.15 1.29
CA PRO A 196 -20.99 14.36 2.51
C PRO A 196 -19.92 14.86 3.49
N ILE A 197 -18.70 15.17 3.01
CA ILE A 197 -17.62 15.65 3.89
C ILE A 197 -17.96 16.94 4.64
N VAL A 198 -18.66 17.87 4.00
CA VAL A 198 -19.08 19.14 4.62
C VAL A 198 -20.20 18.88 5.63
N ALA A 199 -21.18 18.04 5.27
CA ALA A 199 -22.29 17.69 6.16
C ALA A 199 -21.83 16.88 7.38
N ASP A 200 -20.96 15.89 7.17
CA ASP A 200 -20.40 15.05 8.21
C ASP A 200 -19.54 15.86 9.18
N TYR A 201 -18.74 16.81 8.67
CA TYR A 201 -17.97 17.72 9.52
C TYR A 201 -18.89 18.64 10.33
N ALA A 202 -19.93 19.22 9.72
CA ALA A 202 -20.89 20.08 10.42
C ALA A 202 -21.68 19.33 11.51
N ALA A 203 -21.94 18.04 11.31
CA ALA A 203 -22.57 17.16 12.30
C ALA A 203 -21.57 16.61 13.33
N SER A 204 -20.26 16.71 13.06
CA SER A 204 -19.21 16.24 13.96
C SER A 204 -18.99 17.25 15.09
N GLY A 205 -18.82 16.73 16.29
CA GLY A 205 -18.54 17.53 17.47
C GLY A 205 -17.99 16.64 18.59
N PRO A 206 -17.34 17.23 19.60
CA PRO A 206 -16.92 16.46 20.76
C PRO A 206 -18.14 15.79 21.42
N PRO A 207 -17.96 14.62 22.07
CA PRO A 207 -19.03 14.00 22.83
C PRO A 207 -19.67 14.99 23.81
N ALA A 208 -21.00 14.91 23.94
CA ALA A 208 -21.75 15.72 24.89
C ALA A 208 -21.32 15.40 26.34
N ASP A 209 -21.03 14.13 26.60
CA ASP A 209 -20.46 13.65 27.86
C ASP A 209 -19.00 14.10 27.99
N GLU A 210 -18.70 14.81 29.08
CA GLU A 210 -17.36 15.31 29.36
C GLU A 210 -16.41 14.20 29.77
N ASP A 211 -16.91 13.11 30.36
CA ASP A 211 -16.09 11.96 30.75
C ASP A 211 -15.57 11.18 29.54
N LEU A 212 -16.20 11.37 28.38
CA LEU A 212 -15.74 10.82 27.09
C LEU A 212 -14.78 11.76 26.35
N ARG A 213 -14.55 12.99 26.86
CA ARG A 213 -13.57 13.91 26.28
C ARG A 213 -12.21 13.59 26.87
N TRP A 214 -11.33 13.05 26.05
CA TRP A 214 -9.93 12.86 26.39
C TRP A 214 -9.07 13.74 25.47
N TRP A 215 -8.02 14.31 26.03
CA TRP A 215 -7.04 15.15 25.34
C TRP A 215 -5.66 14.52 25.46
N TRP A 216 -4.88 14.67 24.40
CA TRP A 216 -3.48 14.28 24.33
C TRP A 216 -2.63 15.55 24.17
N ASP A 217 -1.67 15.77 25.08
CA ASP A 217 -0.74 16.92 25.19
C ASP A 217 -1.41 18.31 25.29
#